data_AF-A0A0C3KG60-F1
#
_entry.id   AF-A0A0C3KG60-F1
#
_cell.length_a   1.000
_cell.length_b   1.000
_cell.length_c   1.000
_cell.angle_alpha   90.00
_cell.angle_beta   90.00
_cell.angle_gamma   90.00
#
_symmetry.space_group_name_H-M   'P 1'
#
loop_
_entity.id
_entity.type
_entity.pdbx_description
1 polymer ?
#
loop_
_entity_poly.entity_id
_entity_poly.type
_entity_poly.pdbx_seq_one_letter_code
_entity_poly.pdbx_strand_id
1 'polypeptide(L)'
;MSAPDPTSPGKTPIARPRNLVPSPIRVVSPASGTPTASPGRDRLQVSLSPNPSAFGNSPLPTSPVPPTPKGRARDLLRKHYGLGLAVPTPTGNPADPMDVDSTAFDAKAYYDQLITVSTLSGLLKRENELVSEIRNLESDRQALVYNHHHELIAASDTIRAMKQRADSLDVDLEKLKAAFSEISRLSLEVTDEDTSQSASTPKQPRFSI
;
A
#
# COMPACT_ATOMS: atom_id res chain seq x y z
N MET A 1 3.59 -29.22 77.37
CA MET A 1 4.08 -29.97 76.19
C MET A 1 4.06 -29.01 75.02
N SER A 2 5.21 -28.42 74.69
CA SER A 2 5.36 -27.52 73.54
C SER A 2 6.29 -28.20 72.54
N ALA A 3 5.76 -28.55 71.37
CA ALA A 3 6.50 -29.14 70.27
C ALA A 3 7.10 -28.03 69.38
N PRO A 4 8.30 -28.22 68.80
CA PRO A 4 8.96 -27.23 67.95
C PRO A 4 8.48 -27.24 66.48
N ASP A 5 8.62 -26.05 65.90
CA ASP A 5 8.31 -25.58 64.55
C ASP A 5 8.96 -26.41 63.41
N PRO A 6 8.23 -26.77 62.32
CA PRO A 6 8.84 -27.37 61.14
C PRO A 6 9.34 -26.31 60.13
N THR A 7 10.65 -26.30 59.98
CA THR A 7 11.49 -25.66 58.97
C THR A 7 10.92 -25.65 57.53
N SER A 8 10.98 -24.44 56.96
CA SER A 8 10.90 -24.04 55.55
C SER A 8 11.52 -25.01 54.51
N PRO A 9 10.82 -25.38 53.42
CA PRO A 9 11.46 -25.95 52.23
C PRO A 9 11.90 -24.86 51.24
N GLY A 10 13.14 -25.00 50.76
CA GLY A 10 13.87 -24.00 49.98
C GLY A 10 13.28 -23.66 48.61
N LYS A 11 13.39 -22.36 48.27
CA LYS A 11 13.22 -21.81 46.92
C LYS A 11 14.33 -22.33 46.01
N THR A 12 14.00 -23.22 45.09
CA THR A 12 14.84 -23.49 43.91
C THR A 12 14.66 -22.35 42.89
N PRO A 13 15.73 -21.86 42.23
CA PRO A 13 15.60 -20.83 41.21
C PRO A 13 15.11 -21.46 39.90
N ILE A 14 13.95 -21.01 39.41
CA ILE A 14 13.42 -21.33 38.08
C ILE A 14 14.37 -20.78 37.02
N ALA A 15 15.00 -21.70 36.27
CA ALA A 15 15.82 -21.38 35.12
C ALA A 15 14.95 -20.89 33.96
N ARG A 16 15.29 -19.71 33.45
CA ARG A 16 14.67 -19.03 32.31
C ARG A 16 14.90 -19.83 31.01
N PRO A 17 13.89 -20.07 30.16
CA PRO A 17 14.12 -20.72 28.87
C PRO A 17 14.92 -19.79 27.95
N ARG A 18 16.01 -20.33 27.36
CA ARG A 18 16.85 -19.64 26.38
C ARG A 18 16.07 -19.42 25.09
N ASN A 19 16.09 -18.19 24.59
CA ASN A 19 15.67 -17.81 23.24
C ASN A 19 16.35 -18.73 22.20
N LEU A 20 15.57 -19.56 21.51
CA LEU A 20 16.00 -20.23 20.30
C LEU A 20 15.82 -19.27 19.12
N VAL A 21 16.94 -18.81 18.57
CA VAL A 21 17.02 -18.10 17.30
C VAL A 21 16.83 -19.13 16.18
N PRO A 22 16.01 -18.88 15.14
CA PRO A 22 15.93 -19.80 14.00
C PRO A 22 17.20 -19.69 13.14
N SER A 23 17.86 -20.82 12.90
CA SER A 23 18.99 -20.91 11.97
C SER A 23 18.54 -20.63 10.52
N PRO A 24 19.31 -19.89 9.71
CA PRO A 24 19.01 -19.67 8.30
C PRO A 24 19.30 -20.94 7.48
N ILE A 25 18.33 -21.37 6.67
CA ILE A 25 18.53 -22.44 5.69
C ILE A 25 19.48 -21.95 4.60
N ARG A 26 20.57 -22.70 4.43
CA ARG A 26 21.64 -22.50 3.45
C ARG A 26 21.12 -22.78 2.04
N VAL A 27 20.90 -21.75 1.24
CA VAL A 27 20.67 -21.89 -0.21
C VAL A 27 22.00 -22.25 -0.87
N VAL A 28 22.05 -23.37 -1.59
CA VAL A 28 23.22 -23.82 -2.34
C VAL A 28 23.26 -23.09 -3.68
N SER A 29 24.38 -22.45 -4.01
CA SER A 29 24.65 -21.87 -5.33
C SER A 29 25.30 -22.91 -6.25
N PRO A 30 24.98 -22.92 -7.56
CA PRO A 30 25.93 -23.33 -8.57
C PRO A 30 26.42 -22.13 -9.40
N ALA A 31 27.72 -21.88 -9.32
CA ALA A 31 28.54 -21.12 -10.28
C ALA A 31 29.29 -22.18 -11.13
N SER A 32 29.66 -22.06 -12.41
CA SER A 32 29.55 -21.04 -13.46
C SER A 32 29.81 -21.74 -14.81
N GLY A 33 29.25 -21.21 -15.90
CA GLY A 33 29.62 -21.57 -17.28
C GLY A 33 29.16 -20.49 -18.27
N THR A 34 30.05 -19.57 -18.61
CA THR A 34 29.91 -18.47 -19.60
C THR A 34 30.32 -18.91 -21.02
N PRO A 35 30.26 -18.07 -22.09
CA PRO A 35 29.42 -16.90 -22.41
C PRO A 35 28.77 -16.99 -23.83
N THR A 36 27.74 -16.19 -24.16
CA THR A 36 27.58 -15.58 -25.51
C THR A 36 26.34 -14.67 -25.64
N ALA A 37 26.61 -13.45 -26.16
CA ALA A 37 25.76 -12.48 -26.87
C ALA A 37 24.45 -11.94 -26.22
N SER A 38 24.50 -10.66 -25.85
CA SER A 38 23.37 -9.70 -25.83
C SER A 38 23.63 -8.68 -26.95
N PRO A 39 22.63 -8.02 -27.57
CA PRO A 39 21.85 -6.97 -26.87
C PRO A 39 20.36 -6.84 -27.27
N GLY A 40 19.59 -6.18 -26.39
CA GLY A 40 18.23 -5.72 -26.69
C GLY A 40 17.38 -5.47 -25.45
N ARG A 41 17.67 -4.40 -24.71
CA ARG A 41 16.86 -3.93 -23.56
C ARG A 41 15.98 -2.77 -23.99
N ASP A 42 14.67 -2.98 -24.09
CA ASP A 42 13.70 -1.87 -24.15
C ASP A 42 13.35 -1.42 -22.74
N ARG A 43 14.06 -0.37 -22.31
CA ARG A 43 13.78 0.39 -21.08
C ARG A 43 12.97 1.62 -21.50
N LEU A 44 11.67 1.62 -21.22
CA LEU A 44 10.81 2.79 -21.42
C LEU A 44 11.22 3.90 -20.43
N GLN A 45 11.98 4.88 -20.94
CA GLN A 45 12.20 6.16 -20.27
C GLN A 45 11.05 7.10 -20.62
N VAL A 46 10.36 7.62 -19.61
CA VAL A 46 9.45 8.75 -19.75
C VAL A 46 10.30 10.02 -19.69
N SER A 47 10.49 10.67 -20.83
CA SER A 47 11.02 12.02 -20.92
C SER A 47 9.85 13.00 -21.02
N LEU A 48 9.79 13.96 -20.10
CA LEU A 48 8.95 15.14 -20.25
C LEU A 48 9.83 16.29 -20.76
N SER A 49 9.51 16.81 -21.94
CA SER A 49 9.95 18.12 -22.39
C SER A 49 8.72 18.92 -22.83
N PRO A 50 8.59 20.20 -22.43
CA PRO A 50 7.50 21.06 -22.85
C PRO A 50 7.91 21.86 -24.10
N ASN A 51 7.02 22.01 -25.08
CA ASN A 51 7.16 23.03 -26.12
C ASN A 51 5.80 23.67 -26.43
N PRO A 52 5.68 25.02 -26.43
CA PRO A 52 4.42 25.69 -26.70
C PRO A 52 4.29 26.16 -28.16
N SER A 53 3.02 26.21 -28.61
CA SER A 53 2.45 26.99 -29.73
C SER A 53 2.79 26.63 -31.19
N ALA A 54 1.77 26.19 -31.94
CA ALA A 54 1.49 26.66 -33.30
C ALA A 54 0.03 26.32 -33.72
N PHE A 55 -0.69 27.34 -34.16
CA PHE A 55 -2.01 27.25 -34.80
C PHE A 55 -1.93 26.54 -36.14
N GLY A 56 -2.94 25.72 -36.47
CA GLY A 56 -3.11 25.11 -37.79
C GLY A 56 -4.50 24.51 -37.96
N ASN A 57 -5.33 25.17 -38.77
CA ASN A 57 -6.68 24.75 -39.13
C ASN A 57 -6.70 23.55 -40.10
N SER A 58 -7.82 22.81 -40.03
CA SER A 58 -8.43 21.93 -41.05
C SER A 58 -8.12 20.42 -40.99
N PRO A 59 -9.00 19.54 -41.52
CA PRO A 59 -10.37 19.29 -41.05
C PRO A 59 -10.62 17.78 -40.77
N LEU A 60 -11.77 17.52 -40.14
CA LEU A 60 -12.30 16.20 -39.79
C LEU A 60 -12.50 15.26 -41.01
N PRO A 61 -12.16 13.97 -40.89
CA PRO A 61 -12.96 12.91 -41.48
C PRO A 61 -13.59 12.04 -40.38
N THR A 62 -14.90 11.91 -40.46
CA THR A 62 -15.79 10.98 -39.76
C THR A 62 -15.13 9.68 -39.32
N SER A 63 -15.07 9.46 -38.01
CA SER A 63 -14.84 8.15 -37.39
C SER A 63 -15.81 8.01 -36.19
N PRO A 64 -16.32 6.79 -35.94
CA PRO A 64 -17.37 6.58 -34.95
C PRO A 64 -16.87 6.96 -33.56
N VAL A 65 -17.67 7.74 -32.84
CA VAL A 65 -17.41 8.21 -31.47
C VAL A 65 -16.94 7.03 -30.60
N PRO A 66 -15.70 7.01 -30.09
CA PRO A 66 -15.29 6.02 -29.11
C PRO A 66 -16.06 6.31 -27.80
N PRO A 67 -16.65 5.28 -27.16
CA PRO A 67 -17.34 5.48 -25.89
C PRO A 67 -16.36 5.99 -24.85
N THR A 68 -16.76 7.06 -24.16
CA THR A 68 -15.95 7.75 -23.14
C THR A 68 -15.29 6.78 -22.14
N PRO A 69 -14.05 7.03 -21.69
CA PRO A 69 -13.27 6.14 -20.81
C PRO A 69 -13.84 5.98 -19.39
N LYS A 70 -14.98 6.60 -19.08
CA LYS A 70 -15.69 6.51 -17.79
C LYS A 70 -16.06 5.06 -17.43
N GLY A 71 -16.20 4.18 -18.43
CA GLY A 71 -16.44 2.75 -18.22
C GLY A 71 -15.19 1.98 -17.77
N ARG A 72 -14.04 2.19 -18.41
CA ARG A 72 -12.82 1.39 -18.16
C ARG A 72 -12.23 1.60 -16.77
N ALA A 73 -12.14 2.85 -16.32
CA ALA A 73 -11.68 3.14 -14.96
C ALA A 73 -12.65 2.56 -13.92
N ARG A 74 -13.96 2.70 -14.16
CA ARG A 74 -15.01 2.15 -13.30
C ARG A 74 -15.02 0.62 -13.30
N ASP A 75 -14.71 -0.02 -14.43
CA ASP A 75 -14.57 -1.48 -14.56
C ASP A 75 -13.32 -1.98 -13.84
N LEU A 76 -12.21 -1.25 -13.94
CA LEU A 76 -10.98 -1.56 -13.23
C LEU A 76 -11.20 -1.46 -11.72
N LEU A 77 -11.79 -0.36 -11.24
CA LEU A 77 -12.16 -0.17 -9.84
C LEU A 77 -13.13 -1.28 -9.37
N ARG A 78 -14.14 -1.63 -10.16
CA ARG A 78 -15.04 -2.75 -9.84
C ARG A 78 -14.32 -4.09 -9.70
N LYS A 79 -13.32 -4.36 -10.55
CA LYS A 79 -12.49 -5.56 -10.48
C LYS A 79 -11.58 -5.57 -9.24
N HIS A 80 -10.99 -4.43 -8.89
CA HIS A 80 -10.11 -4.31 -7.71
C HIS A 80 -10.87 -4.37 -6.38
N TYR A 81 -12.09 -3.83 -6.31
CA TYR A 81 -12.90 -3.80 -5.09
C TYR A 81 -13.98 -4.88 -5.03
N GLY A 82 -14.01 -5.82 -5.97
CA GLY A 82 -15.02 -6.89 -6.03
C GLY A 82 -16.47 -6.40 -6.18
N LEU A 83 -16.68 -5.13 -6.57
CA LEU A 83 -17.97 -4.43 -6.51
C LEU A 83 -18.93 -4.78 -7.68
N GLY A 84 -18.95 -6.04 -8.08
CA GLY A 84 -19.69 -6.53 -9.24
C GLY A 84 -19.35 -7.97 -9.64
N LEU A 85 -18.40 -8.60 -8.94
CA LEU A 85 -18.34 -10.05 -8.87
C LEU A 85 -19.35 -10.43 -7.79
N ALA A 86 -20.41 -11.15 -8.17
CA ALA A 86 -21.14 -11.92 -7.17
C ALA A 86 -20.07 -12.66 -6.36
N VAL A 87 -20.09 -12.52 -5.03
CA VAL A 87 -19.36 -13.40 -4.13
C VAL A 87 -19.42 -14.79 -4.75
N PRO A 88 -18.32 -15.53 -4.92
CA PRO A 88 -18.41 -16.91 -5.35
C PRO A 88 -19.29 -17.60 -4.30
N THR A 89 -20.58 -17.70 -4.61
CA THR A 89 -21.50 -18.50 -3.84
C THR A 89 -20.94 -19.90 -4.00
N PRO A 90 -20.67 -20.61 -2.88
CA PRO A 90 -20.21 -21.98 -2.97
C PRO A 90 -21.12 -22.70 -3.95
N THR A 91 -20.54 -23.32 -4.97
CA THR A 91 -21.28 -23.97 -6.06
C THR A 91 -22.09 -25.19 -5.57
N GLY A 92 -21.96 -25.52 -4.29
CA GLY A 92 -22.70 -26.56 -3.57
C GLY A 92 -23.73 -26.00 -2.59
N ASN A 93 -24.64 -26.86 -2.16
CA ASN A 93 -25.62 -26.52 -1.13
C ASN A 93 -24.87 -26.25 0.18
N PRO A 94 -24.92 -25.04 0.77
CA PRO A 94 -24.11 -24.67 1.95
C PRO A 94 -24.49 -25.41 3.24
N ALA A 95 -25.56 -26.22 3.16
CA ALA A 95 -26.08 -27.07 4.22
C ALA A 95 -25.90 -28.57 3.91
N ASP A 96 -25.16 -28.93 2.86
CA ASP A 96 -24.87 -30.33 2.55
C ASP A 96 -23.75 -30.83 3.49
N PRO A 97 -23.99 -31.86 4.32
CA PRO A 97 -22.96 -32.42 5.18
C PRO A 97 -21.91 -33.23 4.40
N MET A 98 -22.17 -33.63 3.16
CA MET A 98 -21.25 -34.45 2.34
C MET A 98 -20.33 -33.62 1.45
N ASP A 99 -20.55 -32.31 1.35
CA ASP A 99 -19.74 -31.40 0.54
C ASP A 99 -18.60 -30.82 1.39
N VAL A 100 -17.35 -30.97 0.93
CA VAL A 100 -16.14 -30.53 1.64
C VAL A 100 -16.06 -29.00 1.73
N ASP A 101 -16.69 -28.29 0.79
CA ASP A 101 -16.72 -26.82 0.75
C ASP A 101 -17.90 -26.22 1.53
N SER A 102 -18.79 -27.06 2.06
CA SER A 102 -20.00 -26.65 2.77
C SER A 102 -19.74 -26.32 4.24
N THR A 103 -20.49 -25.35 4.76
CA THR A 103 -20.39 -24.96 6.19
C THR A 103 -20.93 -26.02 7.14
N ALA A 104 -21.76 -26.94 6.64
CA ALA A 104 -22.35 -28.02 7.41
C ALA A 104 -21.59 -29.36 7.27
N PHE A 105 -20.39 -29.34 6.67
CA PHE A 105 -19.60 -30.54 6.37
C PHE A 105 -19.38 -31.44 7.61
N ASP A 106 -19.77 -32.71 7.50
CA ASP A 106 -19.46 -33.74 8.49
C ASP A 106 -18.36 -34.66 7.96
N ALA A 107 -17.14 -34.38 8.42
CA ALA A 107 -15.95 -35.14 8.04
C ALA A 107 -16.06 -36.64 8.36
N LYS A 108 -16.75 -37.02 9.44
CA LYS A 108 -16.86 -38.42 9.85
C LYS A 108 -17.79 -39.17 8.90
N ALA A 109 -18.98 -38.62 8.65
CA ALA A 109 -19.96 -39.25 7.77
C ALA A 109 -19.44 -39.32 6.31
N TYR A 110 -18.76 -38.26 5.83
CA TYR A 110 -18.12 -38.27 4.52
C TYR A 110 -17.03 -39.34 4.42
N TYR A 111 -16.16 -39.46 5.44
CA TYR A 111 -15.12 -40.48 5.47
C TYR A 111 -15.68 -41.90 5.49
N ASP A 112 -16.67 -42.16 6.36
CA ASP A 112 -17.32 -43.47 6.49
C ASP A 112 -17.97 -43.90 5.15
N GLN A 113 -18.63 -42.96 4.45
CA GLN A 113 -19.14 -43.19 3.10
C GLN A 113 -18.02 -43.44 2.09
N LEU A 114 -16.94 -42.66 2.14
CA LEU A 114 -15.83 -42.77 1.20
C LEU A 114 -15.14 -44.14 1.30
N ILE A 115 -14.87 -44.65 2.50
CA ILE A 115 -14.22 -45.96 2.69
C ILE A 115 -15.13 -47.15 2.35
N THR A 116 -16.46 -46.99 2.48
CA THR A 116 -17.42 -48.06 2.20
C THR A 116 -17.74 -48.18 0.72
N VAL A 117 -17.75 -47.06 -0.02
CA VAL A 117 -18.15 -47.01 -1.43
C VAL A 117 -16.96 -47.05 -2.39
N SER A 118 -15.80 -46.54 -1.98
CA SER A 118 -14.64 -46.39 -2.87
C SER A 118 -13.75 -47.63 -2.90
N THR A 119 -13.13 -47.89 -4.06
CA THR A 119 -12.05 -48.87 -4.16
C THR A 119 -10.74 -48.31 -3.58
N LEU A 120 -9.81 -49.18 -3.19
CA LEU A 120 -8.50 -48.78 -2.66
C LEU A 120 -7.74 -47.83 -3.60
N SER A 121 -7.79 -48.08 -4.92
CA SER A 121 -7.15 -47.20 -5.91
C SER A 121 -7.82 -45.83 -5.96
N GLY A 122 -9.15 -45.76 -5.84
CA GLY A 122 -9.88 -44.51 -5.73
C GLY A 122 -9.52 -43.72 -4.47
N LEU A 123 -9.34 -44.42 -3.35
CA LEU A 123 -8.96 -43.81 -2.08
C LEU A 123 -7.56 -43.19 -2.13
N LEU A 124 -6.57 -43.91 -2.68
CA LEU A 124 -5.22 -43.39 -2.89
C LEU A 124 -5.17 -42.19 -3.83
N LYS A 125 -6.01 -42.20 -4.88
CA LYS A 125 -6.13 -41.06 -5.78
C LYS A 125 -6.71 -39.85 -5.05
N ARG A 126 -7.78 -40.04 -4.28
CA ARG A 126 -8.41 -38.97 -3.51
C ARG A 126 -7.47 -38.40 -2.44
N GLU A 127 -6.67 -39.24 -1.79
CA GLU A 127 -5.62 -38.79 -0.87
C GLU A 127 -4.62 -37.87 -1.59
N ASN A 128 -4.10 -38.28 -2.75
CA ASN A 128 -3.15 -37.46 -3.51
C ASN A 128 -3.75 -36.12 -3.95
N GLU A 129 -5.00 -36.14 -4.39
CA GLU A 129 -5.75 -34.93 -4.75
C GLU A 129 -5.86 -33.98 -3.53
N LEU A 130 -6.28 -34.49 -2.37
CA LEU A 130 -6.38 -33.70 -1.14
C LEU A 130 -5.03 -33.13 -0.70
N VAL A 131 -3.95 -33.92 -0.77
CA VAL A 131 -2.60 -33.44 -0.44
C VAL A 131 -2.16 -32.32 -1.37
N SER A 132 -2.47 -32.43 -2.67
CA SER A 132 -2.19 -31.36 -3.64
C SER A 132 -3.03 -30.12 -3.35
N GLU A 133 -4.31 -30.30 -3.04
CA GLU A 133 -5.24 -29.23 -2.74
C GLU A 133 -4.82 -28.45 -1.48
N ILE A 134 -4.46 -29.15 -0.40
CA ILE A 134 -3.92 -28.54 0.83
C ILE A 134 -2.69 -27.69 0.52
N ARG A 135 -1.76 -28.17 -0.31
CA ARG A 135 -0.56 -27.43 -0.69
C ARG A 135 -0.88 -26.18 -1.51
N ASN A 136 -1.83 -26.28 -2.43
CA ASN A 136 -2.27 -25.15 -3.24
C ASN A 136 -2.95 -24.09 -2.36
N LEU A 137 -3.87 -24.51 -1.49
CA LEU A 137 -4.55 -23.61 -0.55
C LEU A 137 -3.55 -22.91 0.39
N GLU A 138 -2.52 -23.61 0.86
CA GLU A 138 -1.48 -22.99 1.67
C GLU A 138 -0.64 -21.97 0.88
N SER A 139 -0.32 -22.28 -0.38
CA SER A 139 0.35 -21.34 -1.29
C SER A 139 -0.51 -20.10 -1.53
N ASP A 140 -1.80 -20.26 -1.80
CA ASP A 140 -2.74 -19.16 -2.03
C ASP A 140 -2.91 -18.30 -0.78
N ARG A 141 -3.03 -18.93 0.39
CA ARG A 141 -3.05 -18.25 1.69
C ARG A 141 -1.79 -17.42 1.89
N GLN A 142 -0.62 -17.98 1.61
CA GLN A 142 0.65 -17.29 1.75
C GLN A 142 0.79 -16.13 0.75
N ALA A 143 0.35 -16.32 -0.49
CA ALA A 143 0.33 -15.28 -1.51
C ALA A 143 -0.57 -14.10 -1.11
N LEU A 144 -1.76 -14.38 -0.58
CA LEU A 144 -2.70 -13.35 -0.10
C LEU A 144 -2.10 -12.55 1.07
N VAL A 145 -1.56 -13.27 2.07
CA VAL A 145 -0.90 -12.66 3.23
C VAL A 145 0.26 -11.77 2.78
N TYR A 146 1.11 -12.27 1.87
CA TYR A 146 2.23 -11.49 1.34
C TYR A 146 1.75 -10.23 0.61
N ASN A 147 0.78 -10.36 -0.31
CA ASN A 147 0.29 -9.22 -1.07
C ASN A 147 -0.30 -8.15 -0.15
N HIS A 148 -1.18 -8.56 0.77
CA HIS A 148 -1.80 -7.61 1.69
C HIS A 148 -0.78 -6.95 2.61
N HIS A 149 0.17 -7.69 3.18
CA HIS A 149 1.21 -7.08 4.01
C HIS A 149 2.11 -6.13 3.20
N HIS A 150 2.48 -6.51 1.98
CA HIS A 150 3.28 -5.66 1.11
C HIS A 150 2.55 -4.35 0.74
N GLU A 151 1.26 -4.44 0.40
CA GLU A 151 0.41 -3.29 0.11
C GLU A 151 0.23 -2.38 1.33
N LEU A 152 0.01 -2.95 2.52
CA LEU A 152 -0.10 -2.18 3.77
C LEU A 152 1.20 -1.43 4.10
N ILE A 153 2.35 -2.07 3.91
CA ILE A 153 3.65 -1.44 4.10
C ILE A 153 3.83 -0.29 3.09
N ALA A 154 3.55 -0.54 1.81
CA ALA A 154 3.65 0.49 0.76
C ALA A 154 2.70 1.68 1.02
N ALA A 155 1.48 1.42 1.49
CA ALA A 155 0.53 2.46 1.88
C ALA A 155 1.03 3.25 3.09
N SER A 156 1.56 2.57 4.12
CA SER A 156 2.17 3.21 5.28
C SER A 156 3.36 4.11 4.90
N ASP A 157 4.22 3.66 3.99
CA ASP A 157 5.34 4.46 3.48
C ASP A 157 4.86 5.68 2.70
N THR A 158 3.79 5.52 1.89
CA THR A 158 3.14 6.63 1.20
C THR A 158 2.58 7.66 2.19
N ILE A 159 1.90 7.21 3.24
CA ILE A 159 1.37 8.09 4.30
C ILE A 159 2.52 8.82 5.01
N ARG A 160 3.62 8.12 5.31
CA ARG A 160 4.81 8.73 5.92
C ARG A 160 5.42 9.80 5.01
N ALA A 161 5.59 9.52 3.72
CA ALA A 161 6.10 10.49 2.75
C ALA A 161 5.16 11.69 2.60
N MET A 162 3.85 11.46 2.59
CA MET A 162 2.84 12.51 2.50
C MET A 162 2.88 13.42 3.75
N LYS A 163 3.04 12.82 4.94
CA LYS A 163 3.24 13.57 6.19
C LYS A 163 4.49 14.43 6.15
N GLN A 164 5.63 13.88 5.75
CA GLN A 164 6.89 14.64 5.65
C GLN A 164 6.77 15.85 4.72
N ARG A 165 6.05 15.69 3.59
CA ARG A 165 5.79 16.81 2.67
C ARG A 165 4.88 17.87 3.28
N ALA A 166 3.86 17.45 4.04
CA ALA A 166 2.98 18.39 4.75
C ALA A 166 3.77 19.17 5.82
N ASP A 167 4.62 18.49 6.59
CA ASP A 167 5.48 19.13 7.60
C ASP A 167 6.45 20.14 6.95
N SER A 168 7.03 19.82 5.77
CA SER A 168 7.87 20.79 5.05
C SER A 168 7.10 22.00 4.52
N LEU A 169 5.84 21.82 4.13
CA LEU A 169 5.01 22.90 3.62
C LEU A 169 4.63 23.88 4.74
N ASP A 170 4.42 23.38 5.96
CA ASP A 170 4.16 24.22 7.14
C ASP A 170 5.33 25.17 7.43
N VAL A 171 6.58 24.64 7.34
CA VAL A 171 7.80 25.45 7.48
C VAL A 171 7.89 26.53 6.39
N ASP A 172 7.54 26.20 5.15
CA ASP A 172 7.58 27.16 4.05
C ASP A 172 6.47 28.23 4.17
N LEU A 173 5.30 27.89 4.70
CA LEU A 173 4.24 28.85 5.02
C LEU A 173 4.67 29.83 6.12
N GLU A 174 5.39 29.36 7.15
CA GLU A 174 5.89 30.25 8.20
C GLU A 174 6.95 31.22 7.66
N LYS A 175 7.85 30.75 6.77
CA LYS A 175 8.79 31.64 6.06
C LYS A 175 8.06 32.69 5.22
N LEU A 176 7.02 32.29 4.49
CA LEU A 176 6.22 33.19 3.67
C LEU A 176 5.53 34.26 4.53
N LYS A 177 4.98 33.86 5.67
CA LYS A 177 4.36 34.77 6.65
C LYS A 177 5.35 35.77 7.21
N ALA A 178 6.56 35.32 7.57
CA ALA A 178 7.62 36.21 8.03
C ALA A 178 8.01 37.24 6.95
N ALA A 179 8.16 36.81 5.69
CA ALA A 179 8.45 37.69 4.56
C ALA A 179 7.34 38.74 4.35
N PHE A 180 6.06 38.34 4.42
CA PHE A 180 4.95 39.30 4.34
C PHE A 180 4.94 40.31 5.49
N SER A 181 5.28 39.87 6.71
CA SER A 181 5.41 40.78 7.85
C SER A 181 6.53 41.80 7.63
N GLU A 182 7.63 41.40 7.03
CA GLU A 182 8.77 42.28 6.71
C GLU A 182 8.39 43.27 5.60
N ILE A 183 7.75 42.80 4.52
CA ILE A 183 7.21 43.66 3.46
C ILE A 183 6.21 44.68 4.04
N SER A 184 5.33 44.25 4.94
CA SER A 184 4.37 45.15 5.59
C SER A 184 5.08 46.20 6.44
N ARG A 185 6.12 45.82 7.20
CA ARG A 185 6.91 46.77 7.98
C ARG A 185 7.60 47.81 7.09
N LEU A 186 8.27 47.35 6.04
CA LEU A 186 8.95 48.22 5.08
C LEU A 186 7.98 49.14 4.34
N SER A 187 6.78 48.66 4.00
CA SER A 187 5.76 49.48 3.33
C SER A 187 5.22 50.59 4.24
N LEU A 188 5.05 50.32 5.54
CA LEU A 188 4.67 51.34 6.52
C LEU A 188 5.76 52.43 6.62
N GLU A 189 7.01 52.01 6.76
CA GLU A 189 8.16 52.93 6.85
C GLU A 189 8.31 53.82 5.60
N VAL A 190 8.11 53.28 4.40
CA VAL A 190 8.10 54.07 3.15
C VAL A 190 6.94 55.08 3.12
N THR A 191 5.78 54.71 3.65
CA THR A 191 4.59 55.60 3.66
C THR A 191 4.75 56.76 4.66
N ASP A 192 5.44 56.53 5.78
CA ASP A 192 5.74 57.56 6.78
C ASP A 192 6.77 58.60 6.28
N GLU A 193 7.78 58.16 5.51
CA GLU A 193 8.78 59.06 4.91
C GLU A 193 8.18 59.97 3.82
N ASP A 194 7.26 59.45 2.99
CA ASP A 194 6.60 60.23 1.93
C ASP A 194 5.62 61.28 2.52
N THR A 195 4.99 60.96 3.66
CA THR A 195 4.15 61.91 4.41
C THR A 195 4.99 63.05 5.01
N SER A 196 6.22 62.76 5.45
CA SER A 196 7.11 63.74 6.09
C SER A 196 7.81 64.69 5.13
N GLN A 197 7.97 64.34 3.84
CA GLN A 197 8.58 65.22 2.83
C GLN A 197 7.61 66.21 2.16
N SER A 198 6.29 65.98 2.23
CA SER A 198 5.28 66.88 1.64
C SER A 198 4.97 68.14 2.47
N ALA A 199 5.52 68.28 3.68
CA ALA A 199 5.21 69.37 4.60
C ALA A 199 6.13 70.61 4.53
N SER A 200 7.19 70.62 3.71
CA SER A 200 8.10 71.78 3.63
C SER A 200 8.08 72.51 2.27
N THR A 201 7.34 73.63 2.26
CA THR A 201 7.36 74.82 1.38
C THR A 201 6.52 74.82 0.07
N PRO A 202 5.71 75.88 -0.13
CA PRO A 202 6.24 77.11 -0.74
C PRO A 202 5.80 78.41 -0.03
N LYS A 203 6.75 79.34 0.20
CA LYS A 203 6.44 80.76 0.39
C LYS A 203 7.56 81.63 -0.17
N GLN A 204 7.33 82.18 -1.36
CA GLN A 204 8.07 83.28 -1.99
C GLN A 204 7.06 84.05 -2.88
N PRO A 205 7.33 85.30 -3.30
CA PRO A 205 7.51 86.52 -2.49
C PRO A 205 6.44 87.57 -2.88
N ARG A 206 6.20 88.61 -2.07
CA ARG A 206 5.44 89.78 -2.56
C ARG A 206 6.18 91.06 -2.21
N PHE A 207 7.01 91.50 -3.17
CA PHE A 207 7.46 92.88 -3.26
C PHE A 207 6.24 93.79 -3.47
N SER A 208 6.18 94.91 -2.75
CA SER A 208 5.35 96.05 -3.10
C SER A 208 6.09 97.32 -2.67
N ILE A 209 6.53 98.04 -3.71
CA ILE A 209 6.83 99.46 -3.91
C ILE A 209 7.02 100.32 -2.65
#